data_AF-A0A3B8HXQ0-F1
#
_entry.id   AF-A0A3B8HXQ0-F1
#
_cell.length_a   1.000
_cell.length_b   1.000
_cell.length_c   1.000
_cell.angle_alpha   90.00
_cell.angle_beta   90.00
_cell.angle_gamma   90.00
#
_symmetry.space_group_name_H-M   'P 1'
#
loop_
_entity.id
_entity.type
_entity.pdbx_description
1 polymer ?
#
loop_
_entity_poly.entity_id
_entity_poly.type
_entity_poly.pdbx_seq_one_letter_code
_entity_poly.pdbx_strand_id
1 'polypeptide(L)' 'NKNEGFMLYAKEDVGVIVAKTSAPAITFAINQSNMTASFWDYLHGYINRSAEPQMNKKAVIRRFQSLIEQLKAL' A
#
# COMPACT_ATOMS: atom_id res chain seq x y z
N ASN A 1 -13.01 0.32 17.93
CA ASN A 1 -13.17 -0.96 17.20
C ASN A 1 -13.16 -0.71 15.71
N LYS A 2 -12.00 -0.94 15.07
CA LYS A 2 -11.80 -0.83 13.61
C LYS A 2 -12.43 -2.04 12.91
N ASN A 3 -13.75 -2.01 12.71
CA ASN A 3 -14.41 -2.93 11.80
C ASN A 3 -14.25 -2.39 10.37
N GLU A 4 -13.04 -2.51 9.82
CA GLU A 4 -12.73 -2.15 8.43
C GLU A 4 -13.23 -3.29 7.53
N GLY A 5 -14.56 -3.35 7.34
CA GLY A 5 -15.25 -4.33 6.48
C GLY A 5 -15.02 -4.09 4.98
N PHE A 6 -13.97 -3.36 4.62
CA PHE A 6 -13.59 -3.01 3.26
C PHE A 6 -12.05 -2.93 3.13
N MET A 7 -11.53 -3.33 1.97
CA MET A 7 -10.15 -3.17 1.55
C MET A 7 -10.13 -2.42 0.23
N LEU A 8 -9.17 -1.51 0.08
CA LEU A 8 -8.94 -0.73 -1.13
C LEU A 8 -7.47 -0.83 -1.50
N TYR A 9 -7.18 -1.29 -2.71
CA TYR A 9 -5.85 -1.32 -3.29
C TYR A 9 -5.89 -0.55 -4.60
N ALA A 10 -5.05 0.49 -4.74
CA ALA A 10 -4.87 1.19 -6.01
C ALA A 10 -3.40 1.14 -6.41
N LYS A 11 -3.16 0.96 -7.70
CA LYS A 11 -1.84 1.12 -8.29
C LYS A 11 -1.99 1.89 -9.60
N GLU A 12 -1.26 3.00 -9.70
CA GLU A 12 -1.16 3.81 -10.90
C GLU A 12 -0.84 2.93 -12.12
N ASP A 13 -1.53 3.19 -13.23
CA ASP A 13 -1.44 2.46 -14.51
C ASP A 13 -1.76 0.95 -14.47
N VAL A 14 -2.19 0.41 -13.33
CA VAL A 14 -2.57 -1.02 -13.21
C VAL A 14 -4.06 -1.20 -12.95
N GLY A 15 -4.63 -0.44 -12.01
CA GLY A 15 -6.03 -0.59 -11.64
C GLY A 15 -6.30 -0.45 -10.14
N VAL A 16 -7.57 -0.60 -9.78
CA VAL A 16 -8.03 -0.54 -8.40
C VAL A 16 -8.81 -1.81 -8.07
N ILE A 17 -8.55 -2.36 -6.89
CA ILE A 17 -9.31 -3.47 -6.31
C ILE A 17 -10.02 -2.95 -5.08
N VAL A 18 -11.33 -3.17 -5.01
CA VAL A 18 -12.15 -2.86 -3.83
C VAL A 18 -12.80 -4.15 -3.36
N ALA A 19 -12.62 -4.48 -2.09
CA ALA A 19 -13.21 -5.67 -1.49
C ALA A 19 -13.98 -5.31 -0.23
N LYS A 20 -15.30 -5.50 -0.21
CA LYS A 20 -16.08 -5.56 1.02
C LYS A 20 -15.83 -6.93 1.66
N THR A 21 -15.13 -6.96 2.78
CA THR A 21 -14.74 -8.19 3.51
C THR A 21 -15.81 -8.69 4.46
N SER A 22 -16.82 -7.85 4.75
CA SER A 22 -17.97 -8.21 5.57
C SER A 22 -19.04 -8.97 4.78
N ALA A 23 -19.70 -9.95 5.40
CA ALA A 23 -20.71 -10.77 4.73
C ALA A 23 -21.91 -9.93 4.22
N PRO A 24 -22.41 -10.16 3.00
CA PRO A 24 -21.78 -10.95 1.93
C PRO A 24 -20.53 -10.24 1.38
N ALA A 25 -19.45 -11.01 1.23
CA ALA A 25 -18.19 -10.49 0.72
C ALA A 25 -18.28 -10.25 -0.79
N ILE A 26 -17.86 -9.07 -1.23
CA ILE A 26 -17.95 -8.64 -2.64
C ILE A 26 -16.63 -7.98 -3.01
N THR A 27 -16.03 -8.41 -4.13
CA THR A 27 -14.81 -7.81 -4.66
C THR A 27 -15.03 -7.37 -6.11
N PHE A 28 -14.57 -6.19 -6.46
CA PHE A 28 -14.61 -5.68 -7.82
C PHE A 28 -13.27 -5.05 -8.22
N ALA A 29 -12.95 -5.22 -9.50
CA ALA A 29 -11.80 -4.60 -10.14
C ALA A 29 -12.26 -3.42 -11.01
N ILE A 30 -11.55 -2.32 -10.89
CA ILE A 30 -11.73 -1.11 -11.67
C ILE A 30 -10.50 -0.96 -12.56
N ASN A 31 -10.72 -0.87 -13.87
CA ASN A 31 -9.67 -0.66 -14.86
C ASN A 31 -9.99 0.55 -15.78
N GLN A 32 -10.35 1.66 -15.17
CA GLN A 32 -10.58 2.93 -15.87
C GLN A 32 -9.50 3.91 -15.46
N SER A 33 -8.66 4.33 -16.40
CA SER A 33 -7.43 5.09 -16.12
C SER A 33 -7.66 6.32 -15.25
N ASN A 34 -8.68 7.13 -15.57
CA ASN A 34 -9.01 8.33 -14.78
C ASN A 34 -9.42 7.99 -13.34
N MET A 35 -10.17 6.91 -13.16
CA MET A 35 -10.61 6.46 -11.84
C MET A 35 -9.45 5.85 -11.06
N THR A 36 -8.60 5.06 -11.71
CA THR A 36 -7.37 4.52 -11.13
C THR A 36 -6.45 5.61 -10.62
N ALA A 37 -6.20 6.65 -11.44
CA ALA A 37 -5.40 7.81 -11.04
C ALA A 37 -6.02 8.54 -9.85
N SER A 38 -7.34 8.78 -9.87
CA SER A 38 -8.02 9.47 -8.78
C SER A 38 -7.94 8.71 -7.44
N PHE A 39 -8.11 7.38 -7.47
CA PHE A 39 -7.96 6.55 -6.27
C PHE A 39 -6.52 6.50 -5.78
N TRP A 40 -5.55 6.42 -6.70
CA TRP A 40 -4.13 6.48 -6.37
C TRP A 40 -3.76 7.80 -5.70
N ASP A 41 -4.15 8.94 -6.27
CA ASP A 41 -3.89 10.27 -5.72
C ASP A 41 -4.50 10.43 -4.32
N TYR A 42 -5.73 9.94 -4.13
CA TYR A 42 -6.39 9.95 -2.83
C TYR A 42 -5.60 9.14 -1.79
N LEU A 43 -5.22 7.90 -2.12
CA LEU A 43 -4.46 7.04 -1.22
C LEU A 43 -3.06 7.58 -0.97
N HIS A 44 -2.38 8.07 -2.00
CA HIS A 44 -1.05 8.63 -1.91
C HIS A 44 -1.05 9.89 -1.05
N GLY A 45 -2.02 10.78 -1.24
CA GLY A 45 -2.23 11.97 -0.42
C GLY A 45 -2.59 11.63 1.04
N TYR A 46 -3.39 10.59 1.28
CA TYR A 46 -3.73 10.14 2.62
C TYR A 46 -2.55 9.51 3.36
N ILE A 47 -1.81 8.60 2.69
CA ILE A 47 -0.64 7.93 3.24
C ILE A 47 0.49 8.95 3.53
N ASN A 48 0.70 9.93 2.65
CA ASN A 48 1.73 10.94 2.86
C ASN A 48 1.37 11.96 3.95
N ARG A 49 0.08 12.20 4.24
CA ARG A 49 -0.36 13.04 5.36
C ARG A 49 -0.24 12.34 6.71
N SER A 50 -0.36 11.03 6.74
CA SER A 50 -0.23 10.20 7.95
C SER A 50 1.14 9.55 8.12
N ALA A 51 2.09 9.84 7.23
CA ALA A 51 3.46 9.37 7.36
C ALA A 51 4.12 10.07 8.55
N GLU A 52 4.08 9.41 9.71
CA GLU A 52 5.22 9.36 10.64
C GLU A 52 6.52 9.47 9.83
N PRO A 53 7.47 10.32 10.24
CA PRO A 53 8.61 10.76 9.42
C PRO A 53 9.21 9.53 8.75
N GLN A 54 9.02 9.45 7.42
CA GLN A 54 9.35 8.29 6.60
C GLN A 54 10.63 7.68 7.13
N MET A 55 10.57 6.44 7.63
CA MET A 55 11.76 5.75 8.12
C MET A 55 12.80 5.87 7.01
N ASN A 56 13.83 6.68 7.28
CA ASN A 56 14.67 7.29 6.25
C ASN A 56 15.06 6.20 5.25
N LYS A 57 14.75 6.35 3.96
CA LYS A 57 15.06 5.33 2.93
C LYS A 57 16.50 4.80 3.09
N LYS A 58 17.44 5.67 3.51
CA LYS A 58 18.82 5.29 3.83
C LYS A 58 18.94 4.34 5.03
N ALA A 59 18.17 4.54 6.10
CA ALA A 59 18.14 3.66 7.27
C ALA A 59 17.58 2.27 6.93
N VAL A 60 16.53 2.20 6.12
CA VAL A 60 15.97 0.93 5.64
C VAL A 60 16.97 0.18 4.77
N ILE A 61 17.61 0.86 3.81
CA ILE A 61 18.67 0.28 2.96
C ILE A 61 19.83 -0.25 3.82
N ARG A 62 20.31 0.53 4.79
CA ARG A 62 21.38 0.10 5.71
C ARG A 62 21.01 -1.15 6.49
N ARG A 63 19.76 -1.25 6.94
CA ARG A 63 19.26 -2.42 7.67
C ARG A 63 19.28 -3.68 6.80
N PHE A 64 18.82 -3.57 5.55
CA PHE A 64 18.87 -4.68 4.59
C PHE A 64 20.32 -5.11 4.30
N GLN A 65 21.22 -4.16 4.08
CA GLN A 65 22.64 -4.45 3.86
C GLN A 65 23.26 -5.18 5.05
N SER A 66 23.00 -4.72 6.28
CA SER A 66 23.50 -5.36 7.49
C SER A 66 23.03 -6.82 7.63
N LEU A 67 21.76 -7.09 7.35
CA LEU A 67 21.21 -8.45 7.41
C LEU A 67 21.85 -9.37 6.35
N ILE A 68 22.10 -8.87 5.14
CA ILE A 68 22.77 -9.64 4.09
C ILE A 68 24.20 -10.02 4.52
N GLU A 69 24.94 -9.09 5.13
CA GLU A 69 26.31 -9.36 5.58
C GLU A 69 26.34 -10.36 6.75
N GLN A 70 25.38 -10.29 7.67
CA GLN A 70 25.23 -11.29 8.73
C GLN A 70 24.96 -12.69 8.18
N LEU A 71 24.14 -12.81 7.13
CA LEU A 71 23.82 -14.09 6.50
C LEU A 71 24.99 -14.67 5.70
N LYS A 72 25.87 -13.83 5.15
CA LYS A 72 27.09 -14.29 4.44
C LYS A 72 28.22 -14.70 5.39
N ALA A 73 28.18 -14.25 6.64
CA ALA A 73 29.16 -14.58 7.65
C ALA A 73 28.84 -15.88 8.43
N LEU A 74 27.70 -16.51 8.12
CA LEU A 74 27.32 -17.87 8.52
C LEU A 74 27.86 -18.89 7.52
#